data_AF-A0A9D6RKA9-F1
#
_entry.id   AF-A0A9D6RKA9-F1
#
_cell.length_a   1.000
_cell.length_b   1.000
_cell.length_c   1.000
_cell.angle_alpha   90.00
_cell.angle_beta   90.00
_cell.angle_gamma   90.00
#
_symmetry.space_group_name_H-M   'P 1'
#
loop_
_entity.id
_entity.type
_entity.pdbx_description
1 polymer ?
#
loop_
_entity_poly.entity_id
_entity_poly.type
_entity_poly.pdbx_seq_one_letter_code
_entity_poly.pdbx_strand_id
1 'polypeptide(L)' 'MPTYQRAAAVCEGVDALNAEDIAELIYWCASQPERVNINRVEIMPTAQTLAGFRFHRE' A
#
# COMPACT_ATOMS: atom_id res chain seq x y z
N MET A 1 -11.04 5.07 16.51
CA MET A 1 -10.29 3.80 16.30
C MET A 1 -8.82 4.05 16.57
N PRO A 2 -8.22 3.46 17.62
CA PRO A 2 -6.83 3.76 18.07
C PRO A 2 -5.72 3.37 17.08
N THR A 3 -6.01 2.54 16.09
CA THR A 3 -5.04 2.01 15.11
C THR A 3 -4.59 3.05 14.08
N TYR A 4 -5.46 3.97 13.68
CA TYR A 4 -5.15 5.02 12.70
C TYR A 4 -4.04 5.97 13.21
N GLN A 5 -4.05 6.28 14.50
CA GLN A 5 -3.08 7.20 15.12
C GLN A 5 -1.66 6.62 15.13
N ARG A 6 -1.52 5.30 15.28
CA ARG A 6 -0.20 4.63 15.24
C ARG A 6 0.37 4.57 13.82
N ALA A 7 -0.48 4.33 12.81
CA ALA A 7 -0.08 4.34 11.41
C ALA A 7 0.38 5.75 10.99
N ALA A 8 -0.35 6.79 11.41
CA ALA A 8 -0.01 8.18 11.11
C ALA A 8 1.40 8.57 11.60
N ALA A 9 1.81 8.09 12.78
CA ALA A 9 3.15 8.37 13.31
C ALA A 9 4.29 7.71 12.51
N VAL A 10 4.04 6.56 11.88
CA VAL A 10 5.05 5.86 11.05
C VAL A 10 5.15 6.48 9.64
N CYS A 11 4.04 7.05 9.16
CA CYS A 11 3.96 7.69 7.85
C CYS A 11 4.20 9.21 7.91
N GLU A 12 4.63 9.74 9.06
CA GLU A 12 4.84 11.17 9.25
C GLU A 12 5.88 11.72 8.25
N GLY A 13 5.52 12.79 7.53
CA GLY A 13 6.39 13.41 6.52
C GLY A 13 6.51 12.64 5.20
N VAL A 14 5.75 11.56 5.01
CA VAL A 14 5.73 10.75 3.78
C VAL A 14 4.36 10.85 3.11
N ASP A 15 4.36 10.98 1.78
CA ASP A 15 3.15 10.87 0.97
C ASP A 15 2.74 9.38 0.86
N ALA A 16 2.12 8.88 1.93
CA ALA A 16 1.68 7.50 2.05
C ALA A 16 0.32 7.29 1.38
N LEU A 17 0.05 6.05 0.95
CA LEU A 17 -1.28 5.69 0.44
C LEU A 17 -2.35 5.97 1.49
N ASN A 18 -3.45 6.56 1.05
CA ASN A 18 -4.62 6.86 1.87
C ASN A 18 -5.78 5.89 1.56
N ALA A 19 -6.92 6.12 2.20
CA ALA A 19 -8.09 5.25 2.04
C ALA A 19 -8.70 5.37 0.63
N GLU A 20 -8.64 6.56 0.05
CA GLU A 20 -9.15 6.88 -1.28
C GLU A 20 -8.35 6.14 -2.37
N ASP A 21 -7.03 6.05 -2.25
CA ASP A 21 -6.17 5.31 -3.18
C ASP A 21 -6.56 3.82 -3.24
N ILE A 22 -6.86 3.22 -2.09
CA ILE A 22 -7.27 1.82 -2.00
C ILE A 22 -8.70 1.62 -2.53
N ALA A 23 -9.61 2.57 -2.24
CA ALA A 23 -10.97 2.53 -2.76
C ALA A 23 -10.99 2.59 -4.30
N GLU A 24 -10.18 3.48 -4.88
CA GLU A 24 -10.04 3.60 -6.33
C GLU A 24 -9.43 2.34 -6.95
N LEU A 25 -8.40 1.76 -6.32
CA LEU A 25 -7.83 0.48 -6.78
C LEU A 25 -8.86 -0.64 -6.79
N ILE A 26 -9.69 -0.75 -5.75
CA ILE A 26 -10.75 -1.77 -5.66
C ILE A 26 -11.79 -1.53 -6.76
N TYR A 27 -12.22 -0.28 -6.96
CA TYR A 27 -13.16 0.07 -8.02
C TYR A 27 -12.60 -0.26 -9.40
N TRP A 28 -11.34 0.05 -9.66
CA TRP A 28 -10.67 -0.34 -10.89
C TRP A 28 -10.64 -1.87 -11.05
N CYS A 29 -10.24 -2.62 -10.03
CA CYS A 29 -10.22 -4.08 -10.10
C CYS A 29 -11.60 -4.68 -10.41
N ALA A 30 -12.66 -4.12 -9.83
CA ALA A 30 -14.04 -4.59 -10.01
C ALA A 30 -14.67 -4.16 -11.34
N SER A 31 -14.16 -3.11 -11.99
CA SER A 31 -14.72 -2.54 -13.23
C SER A 31 -14.14 -3.15 -14.52
N GLN A 32 -13.30 -4.17 -14.41
CA GLN A 32 -12.72 -4.83 -15.58
C GLN A 32 -13.77 -5.63 -16.38
N PRO A 33 -13.57 -5.85 -17.69
CA PRO A 33 -14.47 -6.70 -18.48
C PRO A 33 -14.54 -8.13 -17.94
N GLU A 34 -15.68 -8.82 -18.12
CA GLU A 34 -15.97 -10.15 -17.55
C GLU A 34 -14.87 -11.22 -17.78
N ARG A 35 -14.18 -11.16 -18.92
CA ARG A 35 -13.08 -12.08 -19.25
C ARG A 35 -11.77 -11.82 -18.47
N VAL A 36 -11.70 -10.75 -17.67
CA VAL A 36 -10.50 -10.35 -16.92
C VAL A 36 -10.62 -10.82 -15.49
N ASN A 37 -9.57 -11.50 -15.02
CA ASN A 37 -9.43 -11.90 -13.62
C ASN A 37 -8.09 -11.42 -13.07
N ILE A 38 -8.12 -10.59 -12.02
CA ILE A 38 -6.93 -10.09 -11.34
C ILE A 38 -6.64 -10.98 -10.14
N ASN A 39 -5.54 -11.74 -10.19
CA ASN A 39 -5.15 -12.66 -9.11
C ASN A 39 -4.55 -11.96 -7.90
N ARG A 40 -3.76 -10.90 -8.14
CA ARG A 40 -3.08 -10.14 -7.09
C ARG A 40 -2.67 -8.77 -7.62
N VAL A 41 -2.81 -7.76 -6.78
CA VAL A 41 -2.19 -6.44 -6.94
C VAL A 41 -1.34 -6.16 -5.71
N GLU A 42 -0.12 -5.73 -5.93
CA GLU A 42 0.76 -5.18 -4.90
C GLU A 42 0.99 -3.71 -5.23
N ILE A 43 0.70 -2.83 -4.28
CA ILE A 43 0.81 -1.38 -4.43
C ILE A 43 1.56 -0.80 -3.23
N MET A 44 2.38 0.20 -3.49
CA MET A 44 3.14 0.95 -2.49
C MET A 44 3.14 2.43 -2.92
N PRO A 45 3.22 3.39 -1.98
CA PRO A 45 3.50 4.77 -2.34
C PRO A 45 4.88 4.85 -3.00
N THR A 46 5.10 5.82 -3.90
CA THR A 46 6.38 5.98 -4.61
C THR A 46 7.58 6.21 -3.67
N ALA A 47 7.31 6.74 -2.47
CA ALA A 47 8.29 6.92 -1.42
C ALA A 47 8.74 5.60 -0.74
N GLN A 48 7.99 4.50 -0.89
CA GLN A 48 8.32 3.20 -0.30
C GLN A 48 9.10 2.32 -1.28
N THR A 49 10.18 1.72 -0.78
CA THR A 49 11.04 0.79 -1.54
C THR A 49 11.38 -0.45 -0.71
N LEU A 50 11.97 -1.46 -1.34
CA LEU A 50 12.43 -2.67 -0.66
C LEU A 50 13.64 -2.36 0.24
N ALA A 51 13.57 -2.72 1.51
CA ALA A 51 14.61 -2.39 2.49
C ALA A 51 15.93 -3.18 2.32
N GLY A 52 15.95 -4.27 1.54
CA GLY A 52 17.09 -5.18 1.37
C GLY A 52 17.39 -6.03 2.61
N PHE A 53 18.47 -6.80 2.57
CA PHE A 53 18.89 -7.66 3.69
C PHE A 53 19.58 -6.86 4.79
N ARG A 54 19.33 -7.22 6.05
CA ARG A 54 20.09 -6.75 7.22
C ARG A 54 20.94 -7.91 7.72
N PHE A 55 22.25 -7.72 7.80
CA PHE A 55 23.17 -8.70 8.36
C PHE A 55 23.56 -8.26 9.77
N HIS A 56 23.34 -9.11 10.76
CA HIS A 56 23.88 -8.92 12.10
C HIS A 56 25.38 -9.24 12.08
N ARG A 57 26.18 -8.44 12.79
CA ARG A 57 27.62 -8.66 13.00
C ARG A 57 27.88 -8.59 14.50
N GLU A 58 28.72 -9.51 14.99
CA GLU A 58 29.20 -9.53 16.39
C GLU A 58 30.06 -8.31 16.72
#